data_AF-A0A1E4ZXB3-F1
#
_entry.id   AF-A0A1E4ZXB3-F1
#
_cell.length_a   1.000
_cell.length_b   1.000
_cell.length_c   1.000
_cell.angle_alpha   90.00
_cell.angle_beta   90.00
_cell.angle_gamma   90.00
#
_symmetry.space_group_name_H-M   'P 1'
#
loop_
_entity.id
_entity.type
_entity.pdbx_description
1 polymer ?
#
loop_
_entity_poly.entity_id
_entity_poly.type
_entity_poly.pdbx_seq_one_letter_code
_entity_poly.pdbx_strand_id
1 'polypeptide(L)'
;MEESGYNVKKYTFENGPAIDESLVEWLDAEVNNRLIQLPVEVHSGPLGVEATFLRSGDTDIEIDLDTTGLTLDLSMYLNPICDSYPCKVWMEGVWGALISDYSEQLVPIFAVSKVVGIAEAQDISIRLLKM
;
A
#
# COMPACT_ATOMS: atom_id res chain seq x y z
N MET A 1 34.29 19.80 0.47
CA MET A 1 33.31 19.06 -0.34
C MET A 1 32.33 18.49 0.67
N GLU A 2 31.24 19.21 0.90
CA GLU A 2 30.28 18.90 1.97
C GLU A 2 29.44 17.70 1.53
N GLU A 3 29.68 16.55 2.16
CA GLU A 3 28.77 15.42 2.08
C GLU A 3 27.49 15.80 2.82
N SER A 4 26.48 16.23 2.07
CA SER A 4 25.11 16.32 2.58
C SER A 4 24.66 14.91 2.92
N GLY A 5 24.89 14.51 4.17
CA GLY A 5 24.36 13.30 4.76
C GLY A 5 22.85 13.40 4.83
N TYR A 6 22.19 12.98 3.75
CA TYR A 6 20.77 12.67 3.78
C TYR A 6 20.59 11.57 4.82
N ASN A 7 20.19 11.98 6.02
CA ASN A 7 19.78 11.11 7.09
C ASN A 7 18.42 10.52 6.66
N VAL A 8 18.46 9.54 5.75
CA VAL A 8 17.30 8.71 5.44
C VAL A 8 17.01 7.98 6.73
N LYS A 9 16.07 8.49 7.53
CA LYS A 9 15.55 7.77 8.68
C LYS A 9 15.07 6.43 8.13
N LYS A 10 15.84 5.37 8.36
CA LYS A 10 15.42 4.02 8.06
C LYS A 10 14.35 3.67 9.08
N TYR A 11 13.10 3.85 8.69
CA TYR A 11 11.98 3.31 9.42
C TYR A 11 12.17 1.80 9.53
N THR A 12 12.04 1.28 10.75
CA THR A 12 12.00 -0.16 10.98
C THR A 12 10.54 -0.55 11.01
N PHE A 13 10.19 -1.67 10.37
CA PHE A 13 8.83 -2.19 10.42
C PHE A 13 8.76 -3.48 11.24
N GLU A 14 7.63 -3.70 11.91
CA GLU A 14 7.27 -4.97 12.54
C GLU A 14 6.05 -5.60 11.86
N ASN A 15 5.83 -6.90 12.06
CA ASN A 15 4.66 -7.57 11.49
C ASN A 15 3.39 -7.14 12.24
N GLY A 16 2.38 -6.73 11.49
CA GLY A 16 1.02 -6.47 11.95
C GLY A 16 0.12 -7.71 11.82
N PRO A 17 -1.21 -7.53 11.88
CA PRO A 17 -2.17 -8.62 11.71
C PRO A 17 -2.08 -9.27 10.33
N ALA A 18 -2.65 -10.46 10.26
CA ALA A 18 -2.95 -11.10 8.98
C ALA A 18 -3.98 -10.28 8.20
N ILE A 19 -3.97 -10.43 6.89
CA ILE A 19 -4.98 -9.86 6.00
C ILE A 19 -6.20 -10.79 6.05
N ASP A 20 -7.28 -10.33 6.65
CA ASP A 20 -8.58 -10.99 6.74
C ASP A 20 -9.70 -9.95 6.81
N GLU A 21 -10.96 -10.37 6.81
CA GLU A 21 -12.14 -9.48 6.76
C GLU A 21 -12.16 -8.41 7.88
N SER A 22 -11.46 -8.63 9.00
CA SER A 22 -11.38 -7.65 10.10
C SER A 22 -10.32 -6.56 9.88
N LEU A 23 -9.52 -6.66 8.81
CA LEU A 23 -8.39 -5.77 8.57
C LEU A 23 -8.82 -4.31 8.46
N VAL A 24 -9.92 -3.99 7.77
CA VAL A 24 -10.37 -2.59 7.60
C VAL A 24 -10.73 -1.96 8.94
N GLU A 25 -11.48 -2.68 9.78
CA GLU A 25 -11.83 -2.22 11.13
C GLU A 25 -10.57 -2.01 11.99
N TRP A 26 -9.61 -2.93 11.87
CA TRP A 26 -8.32 -2.81 12.55
C TRP A 26 -7.51 -1.61 12.04
N LEU A 27 -7.49 -1.37 10.72
CA LEU A 27 -6.77 -0.26 10.11
C LEU A 27 -7.29 1.08 10.63
N ASP A 28 -8.61 1.23 10.71
CA ASP A 28 -9.28 2.41 11.24
C ASP A 28 -9.03 2.64 12.74
N ALA A 29 -8.94 1.56 13.51
CA ALA A 29 -8.74 1.64 14.96
C ALA A 29 -7.27 1.89 15.36
N GLU A 30 -6.32 1.20 14.74
CA GLU A 30 -4.95 1.07 15.28
C GLU A 30 -3.88 1.82 14.46
N VAL A 31 -4.13 2.08 13.17
CA VAL A 31 -3.13 2.67 12.26
C VAL A 31 -3.62 3.85 11.45
N ASN A 32 -4.78 4.40 11.78
CA ASN A 32 -5.24 5.65 11.20
C ASN A 32 -4.15 6.74 11.33
N ASN A 33 -3.80 7.36 10.21
CA ASN A 33 -2.73 8.34 10.06
C ASN A 33 -1.31 7.84 10.43
N ARG A 34 -1.07 6.52 10.47
CA ARG A 34 0.27 5.93 10.66
C ARG A 34 0.85 5.45 9.34
N LEU A 35 2.18 5.53 9.24
CA LEU A 35 2.92 4.95 8.14
C LEU A 35 2.94 3.42 8.28
N ILE A 36 2.48 2.73 7.25
CA ILE A 36 2.43 1.26 7.18
C ILE A 36 2.89 0.80 5.80
N GLN A 37 3.21 -0.50 5.67
CA GLN A 37 3.33 -1.14 4.36
C GLN A 37 2.28 -2.24 4.21
N LEU A 38 1.68 -2.30 3.04
CA LEU A 38 0.67 -3.27 2.64
C LEU A 38 1.17 -4.08 1.44
N PRO A 39 1.02 -5.42 1.44
CA PRO A 39 1.36 -6.24 0.29
C PRO A 39 0.15 -6.27 -0.66
N VAL A 40 0.21 -5.45 -1.69
CA VAL A 40 -0.87 -5.20 -2.66
C VAL A 40 -0.67 -6.06 -3.90
N GLU A 41 -1.70 -6.81 -4.29
CA GLU A 41 -1.82 -7.39 -5.63
C GLU A 41 -2.36 -6.34 -6.60
N VAL A 42 -1.61 -6.09 -7.66
CA VAL A 42 -1.94 -5.13 -8.70
C VAL A 42 -2.32 -5.87 -9.98
N HIS A 43 -3.46 -5.48 -10.54
CA HIS A 43 -3.93 -5.98 -11.83
C HIS A 43 -3.79 -4.92 -12.92
N SER A 44 -3.39 -5.38 -14.10
CA SER A 44 -3.42 -4.58 -15.32
C SER A 44 -4.76 -4.75 -16.04
N GLY A 45 -5.39 -3.64 -16.37
CA GLY A 45 -6.53 -3.54 -17.27
C GLY A 45 -6.19 -2.88 -18.61
N PRO A 46 -7.19 -2.68 -19.48
CA PRO A 46 -7.00 -2.14 -20.83
C PRO A 46 -6.39 -0.74 -20.87
N LEU A 47 -6.53 0.04 -19.81
CA LEU A 47 -6.04 1.42 -19.72
C LEU A 47 -4.81 1.59 -18.81
N GLY A 48 -4.30 0.50 -18.22
CA GLY A 48 -3.15 0.54 -17.31
C GLY A 48 -3.41 -0.26 -16.03
N VAL A 49 -2.88 0.23 -14.91
CA VAL A 49 -3.09 -0.38 -13.60
C VAL A 49 -4.46 0.06 -13.07
N GLU A 50 -5.39 -0.88 -12.85
CA GLU A 50 -6.80 -0.54 -12.59
C GLU A 50 -7.32 -1.00 -11.23
N ALA A 51 -6.77 -2.07 -10.62
CA ALA A 51 -7.30 -2.60 -9.36
C ALA A 51 -6.20 -3.05 -8.40
N THR A 52 -6.42 -2.78 -7.11
CA THR A 52 -5.55 -3.14 -5.99
C THR A 52 -6.33 -3.96 -4.97
N PHE A 53 -5.82 -5.16 -4.69
CA PHE A 53 -6.37 -6.04 -3.66
C PHE A 53 -5.29 -6.38 -2.63
N LEU A 54 -5.68 -6.49 -1.37
CA LEU A 54 -4.90 -7.25 -0.40
C LEU A 54 -5.39 -8.70 -0.42
N ARG A 55 -4.48 -9.63 -0.69
CA ARG A 55 -4.79 -11.06 -0.74
C ARG A 55 -4.01 -11.85 0.32
N SER A 56 -4.75 -12.70 1.03
CA SER A 56 -4.24 -13.69 1.98
C SER A 56 -5.12 -14.93 1.96
N GLY A 57 -4.53 -16.07 1.59
CA GLY A 57 -5.29 -17.30 1.40
C GLY A 57 -6.38 -17.13 0.35
N ASP A 58 -7.63 -17.36 0.76
CA ASP A 58 -8.83 -17.25 -0.08
C ASP A 58 -9.61 -15.92 0.13
N THR A 59 -9.04 -14.97 0.88
CA THR A 59 -9.67 -13.69 1.17
C THR A 59 -9.04 -12.58 0.34
N ASP A 60 -9.91 -11.87 -0.39
CA ASP A 60 -9.57 -10.68 -1.16
C ASP A 60 -10.24 -9.46 -0.51
N ILE A 61 -9.43 -8.49 -0.13
CA ILE A 61 -9.90 -7.22 0.45
C ILE A 61 -9.55 -6.12 -0.53
N GLU A 62 -10.57 -5.46 -1.05
CA GLU A 62 -10.39 -4.29 -1.90
C GLU A 62 -10.01 -3.08 -1.04
N ILE A 63 -8.98 -2.35 -1.48
CA ILE A 63 -8.55 -1.11 -0.85
C ILE A 63 -8.42 -0.04 -1.92
N ASP A 64 -9.06 1.09 -1.66
CA ASP A 64 -8.86 2.29 -2.46
C ASP A 64 -7.47 2.89 -2.21
N LEU A 65 -6.74 3.09 -3.31
CA LEU A 65 -5.43 3.74 -3.30
C LEU A 65 -5.56 5.19 -3.71
N ASP A 66 -4.98 6.08 -2.92
CA ASP A 66 -4.62 7.43 -3.39
C ASP A 66 -3.15 7.43 -3.81
N THR A 67 -2.92 7.50 -5.12
CA THR A 67 -1.59 7.53 -5.73
C THR A 67 -1.14 8.95 -6.06
N THR A 68 -1.93 9.98 -5.75
CA THR A 68 -1.58 11.39 -6.04
C THR A 68 -0.33 11.86 -5.29
N GLY A 69 -0.02 11.22 -4.16
CA GLY A 69 1.23 11.42 -3.42
C GLY A 69 2.48 10.89 -4.13
N LEU A 70 2.33 10.07 -5.18
CA LEU A 70 3.44 9.58 -5.97
C LEU A 70 3.92 10.65 -6.96
N THR A 71 5.24 10.79 -7.06
CA THR A 71 5.86 11.68 -8.06
C THR A 71 5.73 11.20 -9.50
N LEU A 72 5.47 9.90 -9.71
CA LEU A 72 5.28 9.27 -11.01
C LEU A 72 4.03 8.40 -10.98
N ASP A 73 3.49 8.09 -12.16
CA ASP A 73 2.38 7.16 -12.30
C ASP A 73 2.73 5.78 -11.73
N LEU A 74 1.77 5.14 -11.06
CA LEU A 74 1.98 3.83 -10.42
C LEU A 74 2.48 2.78 -11.42
N SER A 75 1.98 2.79 -12.66
CA SER A 75 2.44 1.88 -13.71
C SER A 75 3.93 2.06 -14.02
N MET A 76 4.46 3.28 -13.94
CA MET A 76 5.89 3.54 -14.15
C MET A 76 6.75 2.97 -13.02
N TYR A 77 6.23 2.91 -11.80
CA TYR A 77 6.90 2.22 -10.68
C TYR A 77 6.84 0.70 -10.84
N LEU A 78 5.73 0.16 -11.33
CA LEU A 78 5.51 -1.29 -11.41
C LEU A 78 6.20 -1.94 -12.60
N ASN A 79 6.27 -1.28 -13.75
CA ASN A 79 6.90 -1.82 -14.96
C ASN A 79 8.33 -2.36 -14.77
N PRO A 80 9.24 -1.71 -14.01
CA PRO A 80 10.57 -2.25 -13.77
C PRO A 80 10.63 -3.31 -12.65
N ILE A 81 9.56 -3.48 -11.86
CA ILE A 81 9.53 -4.38 -10.69
C ILE A 81 8.79 -5.68 -11.03
N CYS A 82 7.78 -5.62 -11.89
CA CYS A 82 6.90 -6.73 -12.21
C CYS A 82 7.17 -7.21 -13.64
N ASP A 83 7.63 -8.46 -13.78
CA ASP A 83 7.87 -9.09 -15.08
C ASP A 83 6.58 -9.50 -15.81
N SER A 84 5.46 -9.64 -15.07
CA SER A 84 4.14 -9.99 -15.58
C SER A 84 3.03 -9.60 -14.61
N TYR A 85 1.80 -9.42 -15.09
CA TYR A 85 0.61 -9.16 -14.27
C TYR A 85 -0.28 -10.41 -14.13
N PRO A 86 -0.96 -10.62 -12.97
CA PRO A 86 -0.93 -9.77 -11.77
C PRO A 86 0.40 -9.88 -11.01
N CYS A 87 0.73 -8.83 -10.25
CA CYS A 87 1.98 -8.73 -9.49
C CYS A 87 1.69 -8.27 -8.06
N LYS A 88 2.34 -8.89 -7.06
CA LYS A 88 2.22 -8.48 -5.66
C LYS A 88 3.41 -7.60 -5.28
N VAL A 89 3.14 -6.42 -4.74
CA VAL A 89 4.17 -5.45 -4.33
C VAL A 89 3.92 -4.91 -2.94
N TRP A 90 5.00 -4.61 -2.23
CA TRP A 90 4.93 -3.84 -1.01
C TRP A 90 4.75 -2.36 -1.35
N MET A 91 3.64 -1.78 -0.88
CA MET A 91 3.38 -0.35 -0.95
C MET A 91 3.46 0.26 0.44
N GLU A 92 4.16 1.38 0.55
CA GLU A 92 4.28 2.17 1.77
C GLU A 92 3.42 3.43 1.65
N GLY A 93 2.68 3.73 2.72
CA GLY A 93 1.71 4.81 2.71
C GLY A 93 1.04 4.99 4.07
N VAL A 94 0.02 5.84 4.08
CA VAL A 94 -0.75 6.19 5.27
C VAL A 94 -2.20 5.76 5.09
N TRP A 95 -2.75 5.04 6.06
CA TRP A 95 -4.17 4.70 6.10
C TRP A 95 -5.01 5.83 6.69
N GLY A 96 -6.25 5.97 6.23
CA GLY A 96 -7.24 6.87 6.80
C GLY A 96 -7.22 8.28 6.21
N ALA A 97 -6.55 8.46 5.06
CA ALA A 97 -6.81 9.64 4.23
C ALA A 97 -8.27 9.59 3.76
N LEU A 98 -8.95 10.75 3.72
CA LEU A 98 -10.37 10.82 3.41
C LEU A 98 -10.56 11.43 2.02
N ILE A 99 -11.27 10.72 1.16
CA ILE A 99 -11.84 11.29 -0.08
C ILE A 99 -13.35 11.34 0.04
N SER A 100 -13.95 12.38 -0.55
CA SER A 100 -15.38 12.37 -0.80
C SER A 100 -15.65 11.40 -1.95
N ASP A 101 -16.39 10.34 -1.68
CA ASP A 101 -16.95 9.53 -2.76
C ASP A 101 -18.08 10.31 -3.48
N TYR A 102 -18.65 9.70 -4.52
CA TYR A 102 -19.79 10.26 -5.24
C TYR A 102 -21.06 10.42 -4.39
N SER A 103 -21.09 9.87 -3.16
CA SER A 103 -22.19 9.95 -2.20
C SER A 103 -21.94 10.92 -1.04
N GLU A 104 -20.85 11.71 -1.11
CA GLU A 104 -20.38 12.62 -0.04
C GLU A 104 -20.01 11.91 1.28
N GLN A 105 -19.86 10.58 1.26
CA GLN A 105 -19.31 9.83 2.38
C GLN A 105 -17.78 9.89 2.33
N LEU A 106 -17.18 10.14 3.49
CA LEU A 106 -15.74 10.10 3.65
C LEU A 106 -15.34 8.65 3.93
N VAL A 107 -14.74 8.01 2.93
CA VAL A 107 -14.19 6.66 3.06
C VAL A 107 -12.68 6.75 3.33
N PRO A 108 -12.14 5.94 4.26
CA PRO A 108 -10.71 5.86 4.46
C PRO A 108 -10.05 5.19 3.25
N ILE A 109 -8.97 5.79 2.77
CA ILE A 109 -8.16 5.26 1.67
C ILE A 109 -6.71 5.09 2.12
N PHE A 110 -5.96 4.32 1.35
CA PHE A 110 -4.53 4.17 1.53
C PHE A 110 -3.79 5.17 0.63
N ALA A 111 -3.26 6.23 1.23
CA ALA A 111 -2.44 7.22 0.55
C ALA A 111 -1.02 6.70 0.32
N VAL A 112 -0.75 6.25 -0.90
CA VAL A 112 0.51 5.62 -1.29
C VAL A 112 1.59 6.69 -1.42
N SER A 113 2.67 6.52 -0.66
CA SER A 113 3.84 7.38 -0.72
C SER A 113 4.96 6.76 -1.56
N LYS A 114 5.04 5.42 -1.60
CA LYS A 114 6.14 4.72 -2.28
C LYS A 114 5.82 3.25 -2.59
N VAL A 115 6.31 2.77 -3.74
CA VAL A 115 6.45 1.34 -4.01
C VAL A 115 7.82 0.85 -3.53
N VAL A 116 7.83 -0.17 -2.68
CA VAL A 116 9.03 -0.66 -1.98
C VAL A 116 9.72 -1.78 -2.76
N GLY A 117 8.94 -2.67 -3.39
CA GLY A 117 9.45 -3.81 -4.15
C GLY A 117 8.42 -4.93 -4.27
N ILE A 118 8.85 -6.10 -4.77
CA ILE A 118 8.01 -7.30 -4.88
C ILE A 118 7.65 -7.81 -3.49
N ALA A 119 6.39 -8.20 -3.30
CA ALA A 119 5.92 -8.96 -2.14
C ALA A 119 5.90 -10.44 -2.48
N GLU A 120 6.33 -11.28 -1.56
CA GLU A 120 6.32 -12.74 -1.73
C GLU A 120 4.91 -13.29 -1.49
N ALA A 121 4.62 -14.49 -2.01
CA ALA A 121 3.32 -15.13 -1.81
C ALA A 121 2.97 -15.34 -0.32
N GLN A 122 3.99 -15.52 0.52
CA GLN A 122 3.88 -15.69 1.97
C GLN A 122 3.71 -14.36 2.75
N ASP A 123 3.85 -13.21 2.08
CA ASP A 123 3.60 -11.90 2.69
C ASP A 123 2.08 -11.68 2.80
N ILE A 124 1.49 -12.22 3.87
CA ILE A 124 0.05 -12.20 4.17
C ILE A 124 -0.30 -11.34 5.40
N SER A 125 0.66 -10.60 5.91
CA SER A 125 0.49 -9.67 7.03
C SER A 125 0.90 -8.28 6.61
N ILE A 126 0.38 -7.26 7.27
CA ILE A 126 0.81 -5.88 7.05
C ILE A 126 2.12 -5.61 7.80
N ARG A 127 2.85 -4.56 7.43
CA ARG A 127 4.06 -4.12 8.14
C ARG A 127 3.82 -2.75 8.77
N LEU A 128 4.16 -2.62 10.05
CA LEU A 128 3.85 -1.44 10.86
C LEU A 128 5.11 -0.68 11.22
N LEU A 129 5.07 0.65 11.14
CA LEU A 129 6.18 1.46 11.60
C LEU A 129 6.44 1.21 13.09
N LYS A 130 7.67 0.78 13.39
CA LYS A 130 8.19 0.61 14.74
C LYS A 130 8.57 1.98 15.30
N MET A 131 7.95 2.33 16.43
CA MET A 131 8.29 3.54 17.21
C MET A 131 9.45 3.28 18.17
#